data_AF-A0A2N2FDM0-F1
#
_entry.id   AF-A0A2N2FDM0-F1
#
_cell.length_a   1.000
_cell.length_b   1.000
_cell.length_c   1.000
_cell.angle_alpha   90.00
_cell.angle_beta   90.00
_cell.angle_gamma   90.00
#
_symmetry.space_group_name_H-M   'P 1'
#
loop_
_entity.id
_entity.type
_entity.pdbx_description
1 polymer ?
#
loop_
_entity_poly.entity_id
_entity_poly.type
_entity_poly.pdbx_seq_one_letter_code
_entity_poly.pdbx_strand_id
1 'polypeptide(L)'
;NSFLTISRANLISVTMLAESKGIWGMNIKRPPVENPQTARRENIFSSGSFSDWFDFPVEPMHAGAVVAATGIITRNPGELPGAIQPLFSGGNLFHLHGGIFDKAPISNNLQDFDRELARVFNELDVFKIQHLLGQSRFAGGLASLTEIGG
;
A
#
# COMPACT_ATOMS: atom_id res chain seq x y z
N ASN A 1 -2.32 -6.17 13.48
CA ASN A 1 -1.17 -5.31 13.88
C ASN A 1 -0.03 -6.14 14.45
N SER A 2 0.60 -6.97 13.62
CA SER A 2 1.72 -7.85 13.99
C SER A 2 3.10 -7.19 13.82
N PHE A 3 3.30 -6.24 12.90
CA PHE A 3 4.62 -5.65 12.68
C PHE A 3 5.09 -4.79 13.87
N LEU A 4 4.17 -4.04 14.48
CA LEU A 4 4.43 -3.27 15.69
C LEU A 4 4.70 -4.14 16.93
N THR A 5 4.59 -5.48 16.87
CA THR A 5 5.05 -6.31 18.00
C THR A 5 6.54 -6.63 17.94
N ILE A 6 7.19 -6.36 16.80
CA ILE A 6 8.59 -6.73 16.52
C ILE A 6 9.54 -5.55 16.76
N SER A 7 9.11 -4.32 16.46
CA SER A 7 9.87 -3.08 16.64
C SER A 7 9.46 -2.36 17.92
N ARG A 8 10.32 -1.51 18.51
CA ARG A 8 9.93 -0.60 19.62
C ARG A 8 9.64 0.83 19.17
N ALA A 9 10.00 1.20 17.95
CA ALA A 9 9.80 2.54 17.43
C ALA A 9 8.30 2.94 17.34
N ASN A 10 8.03 4.24 17.40
CA ASN A 10 6.69 4.78 17.15
C ASN A 10 6.34 4.74 15.65
N LEU A 11 7.33 4.86 14.77
CA LEU A 11 7.16 4.87 13.32
C LEU A 11 8.10 3.84 12.70
N ILE A 12 7.55 2.98 11.84
CA ILE A 12 8.31 2.05 11.02
C ILE A 12 7.90 2.20 9.56
N SER A 13 8.85 2.03 8.64
CA SER A 13 8.49 1.67 7.26
C SER A 13 8.38 0.16 7.14
N VAL A 14 7.54 -0.27 6.21
CA VAL A 14 7.42 -1.66 5.79
C VAL A 14 7.55 -1.72 4.28
N THR A 15 8.28 -2.72 3.80
CA THR A 15 8.23 -3.17 2.42
C THR A 15 7.92 -4.66 2.44
N MET A 16 6.87 -5.07 1.75
CA MET A 16 6.39 -6.44 1.76
C MET A 16 6.23 -6.99 0.36
N LEU A 17 6.48 -8.29 0.22
CA LEU A 17 6.13 -9.09 -0.93
C LEU A 17 5.32 -10.28 -0.45
N ALA A 18 4.07 -10.40 -0.87
CA ALA A 18 3.18 -11.45 -0.39
C ALA A 18 2.14 -11.86 -1.43
N GLU A 19 1.62 -13.08 -1.31
CA GLU A 19 0.44 -13.52 -2.05
C GLU A 19 -0.83 -12.96 -1.38
N SER A 20 -1.71 -12.38 -2.19
CA SER A 20 -3.01 -11.88 -1.76
C SER A 20 -4.02 -12.99 -1.46
N LYS A 21 -4.78 -12.85 -0.36
CA LYS A 21 -6.01 -13.59 -0.06
C LYS A 21 -7.28 -12.75 -0.24
N GLY A 22 -7.17 -11.63 -0.94
CA GLY A 22 -8.22 -10.64 -1.09
C GLY A 22 -7.75 -9.27 -0.58
N ILE A 23 -7.58 -8.34 -1.50
CA ILE A 23 -7.18 -6.96 -1.24
C ILE A 23 -8.41 -6.08 -1.15
N TRP A 24 -8.44 -5.28 -0.09
CA TRP A 24 -9.33 -4.15 0.07
C TRP A 24 -8.52 -2.89 -0.13
N GLY A 25 -8.99 -1.98 -0.96
CA GLY A 25 -8.18 -0.83 -1.30
C GLY A 25 -8.87 0.14 -2.23
N MET A 26 -8.19 1.24 -2.48
CA MET A 26 -8.63 2.23 -3.46
C MET A 26 -7.51 2.55 -4.43
N ASN A 27 -7.86 2.75 -5.70
CA ASN A 27 -6.93 3.20 -6.71
C ASN A 27 -7.51 4.39 -7.47
N ILE A 28 -6.63 5.21 -8.01
CA ILE A 28 -7.02 6.20 -9.00
C ILE A 28 -7.39 5.50 -10.31
N LYS A 29 -8.41 6.00 -11.00
CA LYS A 29 -8.87 5.52 -12.32
C LYS A 29 -7.97 6.01 -13.45
N ARG A 30 -7.33 7.16 -13.24
CA ARG A 30 -6.47 7.84 -14.21
C ARG A 30 -5.32 8.50 -13.45
N PRO A 31 -4.11 8.61 -14.05
CA PRO A 31 -3.02 9.37 -13.46
C PRO A 31 -3.47 10.80 -13.12
N PRO A 32 -3.08 11.39 -11.97
CA PRO A 32 -3.40 12.78 -11.62
C PRO A 32 -2.57 13.79 -12.43
N VAL A 33 -1.93 13.34 -13.52
CA VAL A 33 -1.15 14.14 -14.45
C VAL A 33 -1.96 14.36 -15.71
N GLU A 34 -3.02 15.18 -15.65
CA GLU A 34 -3.65 15.70 -16.87
C GLU A 34 -3.85 17.22 -16.83
N ASN A 35 -3.14 17.84 -17.77
CA ASN A 35 -3.26 19.17 -18.37
C ASN A 35 -3.76 20.34 -17.48
N PRO A 36 -2.88 21.29 -17.11
CA PRO A 36 -3.25 22.52 -16.39
C PRO A 36 -4.40 23.32 -17.01
N GLN A 37 -4.68 23.13 -18.31
CA GLN A 37 -5.76 23.82 -19.02
C GLN A 37 -7.16 23.18 -18.86
N THR A 38 -7.27 21.91 -18.45
CA THR A 38 -8.56 21.20 -18.27
C THR A 38 -8.83 20.73 -16.85
N ALA A 39 -7.87 20.90 -15.93
CA ALA A 39 -8.07 20.60 -14.52
C ALA A 39 -9.22 21.48 -13.97
N ARG A 40 -10.39 20.87 -13.74
CA ARG A 40 -11.38 21.47 -12.86
C ARG A 40 -10.66 21.81 -11.56
N ARG A 41 -10.82 23.05 -11.07
CA ARG A 41 -10.27 23.50 -9.78
C ARG A 41 -10.85 22.77 -8.57
N GLU A 42 -11.74 21.80 -8.79
CA GLU A 42 -12.37 21.03 -7.73
C GLU A 42 -11.44 19.94 -7.23
N ASN A 43 -11.38 19.82 -5.90
CA ASN A 43 -10.64 18.79 -5.22
C ASN A 43 -11.15 17.40 -5.64
N ILE A 44 -10.26 16.53 -6.12
CA ILE A 44 -10.59 15.14 -6.54
C ILE A 44 -11.16 14.30 -5.38
N PHE A 45 -10.91 14.69 -4.14
CA PHE A 45 -11.44 14.06 -2.93
C PHE A 45 -12.84 14.58 -2.54
N SER A 46 -13.41 15.54 -3.28
CA SER A 46 -14.78 16.02 -3.04
C SER A 46 -15.80 14.95 -3.41
N SER A 47 -16.93 14.90 -2.68
CA SER A 47 -17.99 13.91 -2.91
C SER A 47 -18.52 13.92 -4.35
N GLY A 48 -18.61 15.10 -4.97
CA GLY A 48 -19.04 15.25 -6.36
C GLY A 48 -18.04 14.78 -7.42
N SER A 49 -16.76 14.63 -7.06
CA SER A 49 -15.70 14.18 -7.98
C SER A 49 -15.18 12.78 -7.67
N PHE A 50 -15.39 12.26 -6.45
CA PHE A 50 -14.70 11.08 -5.96
C PHE A 50 -14.91 9.85 -6.85
N SER A 51 -16.14 9.58 -7.28
CA SER A 51 -16.45 8.45 -8.15
C SER A 51 -15.79 8.52 -9.51
N ASP A 52 -15.45 9.71 -10.00
CA ASP A 52 -14.86 9.91 -11.33
C ASP A 52 -13.34 9.72 -11.31
N TRP A 53 -12.74 9.85 -10.13
CA TRP A 53 -11.30 9.79 -9.90
C TRP A 53 -10.86 8.48 -9.23
N PHE A 54 -11.70 7.88 -8.39
CA PHE A 54 -11.34 6.72 -7.58
C PHE A 54 -12.21 5.50 -7.89
N ASP A 55 -11.55 4.35 -7.94
CA ASP A 55 -12.18 3.04 -7.75
C ASP A 55 -12.09 2.68 -6.27
N PHE A 56 -13.24 2.46 -5.64
CA PHE A 56 -13.37 2.03 -4.26
C PHE A 56 -14.27 0.77 -4.20
N PRO A 57 -13.74 -0.41 -4.54
CA PRO A 57 -14.50 -1.66 -4.48
C PRO A 57 -14.98 -1.94 -3.05
N VAL A 58 -16.22 -2.41 -2.93
CA VAL A 58 -16.86 -2.79 -1.67
C VAL A 58 -16.68 -4.28 -1.33
N GLU A 59 -15.87 -4.99 -2.11
CA GLU A 59 -15.58 -6.42 -1.99
C GLU A 59 -14.06 -6.68 -2.12
N PRO A 60 -13.53 -7.76 -1.52
CA PRO A 60 -12.12 -8.11 -1.67
C PRO A 60 -11.81 -8.57 -3.09
N MET A 61 -10.70 -8.07 -3.65
CA MET A 61 -10.28 -8.37 -5.03
C MET A 61 -8.92 -9.06 -5.09
N HIS A 62 -8.53 -9.56 -6.26
CA HIS A 62 -7.17 -10.00 -6.57
C HIS A 62 -6.63 -11.15 -5.68
N ALA A 63 -7.47 -12.13 -5.32
CA ALA A 63 -6.99 -13.32 -4.62
C ALA A 63 -6.00 -14.10 -5.49
N GLY A 64 -4.89 -14.55 -4.89
CA GLY A 64 -3.79 -15.25 -5.56
C GLY A 64 -2.82 -14.35 -6.33
N ALA A 65 -3.08 -13.05 -6.43
CA ALA A 65 -2.15 -12.09 -7.03
C ALA A 65 -0.91 -11.91 -6.15
N VAL A 66 0.23 -11.60 -6.78
CA VAL A 66 1.42 -11.14 -6.06
C VAL A 66 1.24 -9.66 -5.71
N VAL A 67 1.57 -9.31 -4.48
CA VAL A 67 1.51 -7.93 -3.99
C VAL A 67 2.87 -7.51 -3.47
N ALA A 68 3.48 -6.53 -4.14
CA ALA A 68 4.62 -5.80 -3.62
C ALA A 68 4.11 -4.47 -3.03
N ALA A 69 4.19 -4.31 -1.72
CA ALA A 69 3.64 -3.15 -1.02
C ALA A 69 4.70 -2.44 -0.19
N THR A 70 4.54 -1.14 -0.03
CA THR A 70 5.38 -0.34 0.84
C THR A 70 4.57 0.75 1.52
N GLY A 71 5.07 1.22 2.65
CA GLY A 71 4.51 2.37 3.33
C GLY A 71 4.96 2.44 4.78
N ILE A 72 4.13 3.07 5.61
CA ILE A 72 4.47 3.37 7.00
C ILE A 72 3.40 2.86 7.95
N ILE A 73 3.84 2.49 9.15
CA ILE A 73 2.99 2.03 10.25
C ILE A 73 3.42 2.76 11.52
N THR A 74 2.44 3.20 12.32
CA THR A 74 2.70 3.93 13.56
C THR A 74 1.92 3.38 14.75
N ARG A 75 2.45 3.55 15.97
CA ARG A 75 1.71 3.26 17.21
C ARG A 75 0.80 4.41 17.60
N ASN A 76 1.33 5.63 17.50
CA ASN A 76 0.64 6.84 17.90
C ASN A 76 0.88 7.95 16.86
N PRO A 77 -0.08 8.14 15.93
CA PRO A 77 0.01 9.22 14.93
C PRO A 77 0.15 10.62 15.56
N GLY A 78 -0.41 10.86 16.74
CA GLY A 78 -0.38 12.16 17.41
C GLY A 78 1.01 12.57 17.91
N GLU A 79 1.93 11.62 18.06
CA GLU A 79 3.33 11.85 18.44
C GLU A 79 4.24 12.04 17.22
N LEU A 80 3.72 11.88 16.00
CA LEU A 80 4.52 12.06 14.79
C LEU A 80 4.70 13.56 14.45
N PRO A 81 5.75 13.93 13.70
CA PRO A 81 5.87 15.28 13.15
C PRO A 81 4.60 15.68 12.38
N GLY A 82 4.19 16.95 12.50
CA GLY A 82 2.95 17.46 11.90
C GLY A 82 2.82 17.25 10.39
N ALA A 83 3.95 17.13 9.67
CA ALA A 83 3.97 16.81 8.23
C ALA A 83 3.59 15.36 7.91
N ILE A 84 3.73 14.42 8.85
CA ILE A 84 3.50 12.98 8.68
C ILE A 84 2.12 12.58 9.22
N GLN A 85 1.62 13.27 10.25
CA GLN A 85 0.30 12.97 10.84
C GLN A 85 -0.83 12.85 9.80
N PRO A 86 -0.94 13.72 8.77
CA PRO A 86 -2.02 13.65 7.79
C PRO A 86 -2.03 12.37 6.93
N LEU A 87 -0.94 11.60 6.91
CA LEU A 87 -0.87 10.31 6.22
C LEU A 87 -1.73 9.24 6.93
N PHE A 88 -2.07 9.47 8.19
CA PHE A 88 -2.91 8.58 9.01
C PHE A 88 -4.26 9.26 9.25
N SER A 89 -5.34 8.66 8.76
CA SER A 89 -6.69 9.21 8.88
C SER A 89 -7.68 8.18 9.41
N GLY A 90 -8.76 8.64 10.03
CA GLY A 90 -9.86 7.78 10.49
C GLY A 90 -9.46 6.73 11.54
N GLY A 91 -8.42 7.00 12.34
CA GLY A 91 -7.90 6.05 13.33
C GLY A 91 -7.03 4.93 12.74
N ASN A 92 -6.72 4.96 11.44
CA ASN A 92 -5.80 4.00 10.83
C ASN A 92 -4.37 4.23 11.33
N LEU A 93 -3.68 3.13 11.59
CA LEU A 93 -2.30 3.10 12.09
C LEU A 93 -1.28 2.74 11.01
N PHE A 94 -1.71 2.63 9.76
CA PHE A 94 -0.87 2.30 8.62
C PHE A 94 -1.30 3.13 7.41
N HIS A 95 -0.36 3.34 6.51
CA HIS A 95 -0.56 3.93 5.21
C HIS A 95 0.28 3.15 4.21
N LEU A 96 -0.34 2.24 3.47
CA LEU A 96 0.35 1.30 2.57
C LEU A 96 -0.16 1.45 1.15
N HIS A 97 0.74 1.36 0.18
CA HIS A 97 0.42 1.24 -1.24
C HIS A 97 1.04 -0.03 -1.80
N GLY A 98 0.29 -0.75 -2.61
CA GLY A 98 0.70 -2.01 -3.22
C GLY A 98 0.58 -1.97 -4.74
N GLY A 99 1.62 -2.44 -5.42
CA GLY A 99 1.48 -2.94 -6.78
C GLY A 99 0.84 -4.32 -6.75
N ILE A 100 -0.20 -4.50 -7.57
CA ILE A 100 -0.89 -5.77 -7.75
C ILE A 100 -0.40 -6.37 -9.07
N PHE A 101 0.25 -7.52 -8.98
CA PHE A 101 0.91 -8.19 -10.09
C PHE A 101 0.22 -9.51 -10.43
N ASP A 102 0.58 -10.06 -11.58
CA ASP A 102 0.21 -11.41 -11.99
C ASP A 102 0.46 -12.45 -10.89
N LYS A 103 -0.35 -13.52 -10.93
CA LYS A 103 -0.14 -14.66 -10.05
C LYS A 103 1.15 -15.37 -10.44
N ALA A 104 2.09 -15.44 -9.51
CA ALA A 104 3.34 -16.14 -9.66
C ALA A 104 3.79 -16.74 -8.32
N PRO A 105 4.63 -17.79 -8.32
CA PRO A 105 5.31 -18.19 -7.10
C PRO A 105 6.22 -17.05 -6.62
N ILE A 106 6.30 -16.89 -5.29
CA ILE A 106 7.22 -15.97 -4.64
C ILE A 106 8.14 -16.70 -3.67
N SER A 107 9.41 -16.31 -3.65
CA SER A 107 10.39 -16.84 -2.70
C SER A 107 10.14 -16.32 -1.28
N ASN A 108 10.19 -17.21 -0.29
CA ASN A 108 10.19 -16.85 1.13
C ASN A 108 11.60 -16.92 1.74
N ASN A 109 12.65 -16.91 0.91
CA ASN A 109 14.02 -16.86 1.39
C ASN A 109 14.40 -15.43 1.76
N LEU A 110 14.62 -15.17 3.05
CA LEU A 110 14.99 -13.85 3.57
C LEU A 110 16.25 -13.28 2.91
N GLN A 111 17.24 -14.12 2.64
CA GLN A 111 18.51 -13.69 2.03
C GLN A 111 18.35 -13.25 0.57
N ASP A 112 17.19 -13.51 -0.01
CA ASP A 112 16.89 -13.28 -1.42
C ASP A 112 15.84 -12.20 -1.65
N PHE A 113 15.39 -11.55 -0.59
CA PHE A 113 14.23 -10.66 -0.62
C PHE A 113 14.37 -9.55 -1.66
N ASP A 114 15.52 -8.87 -1.71
CA ASP A 114 15.76 -7.76 -2.63
C ASP A 114 15.79 -8.23 -4.10
N ARG A 115 16.39 -9.40 -4.37
CA ARG A 115 16.43 -9.98 -5.72
C ARG A 115 15.04 -10.42 -6.15
N GLU A 116 14.28 -11.04 -5.27
CA GLU A 116 12.91 -11.48 -5.57
C GLU A 116 11.97 -10.30 -5.79
N LEU A 117 12.12 -9.22 -5.02
CA LEU A 117 11.40 -7.98 -5.24
C LEU A 117 11.73 -7.40 -6.62
N ALA A 118 13.02 -7.32 -6.98
CA ALA A 118 13.45 -6.87 -8.29
C ALA A 118 12.92 -7.76 -9.43
N ARG A 119 12.90 -9.08 -9.23
CA ARG A 119 12.33 -10.04 -10.18
C ARG A 119 10.86 -9.74 -10.44
N VAL A 120 10.06 -9.58 -9.39
CA VAL A 120 8.63 -9.26 -9.50
C VAL A 120 8.39 -7.98 -10.29
N PHE A 121 9.16 -6.92 -10.02
CA PHE A 121 9.02 -5.66 -10.75
C PHE A 121 9.49 -5.71 -12.21
N ASN A 122 10.44 -6.59 -12.54
CA ASN A 122 11.01 -6.66 -13.89
C ASN A 122 10.32 -7.69 -14.79
N GLU A 123 9.73 -8.74 -14.21
CA GLU A 123 9.21 -9.89 -14.97
C GLU A 123 7.69 -10.02 -14.95
N LEU A 124 7.01 -9.48 -13.93
CA LEU A 124 5.56 -9.60 -13.81
C LEU A 124 4.85 -8.33 -14.26
N ASP A 125 3.72 -8.51 -14.93
CA ASP A 125 2.87 -7.38 -15.29
C ASP A 125 2.19 -6.82 -14.04
N VAL A 126 2.28 -5.50 -13.88
CA VAL A 126 1.54 -4.77 -12.86
C VAL A 126 0.19 -4.35 -13.42
N PHE A 127 -0.88 -4.79 -12.78
CA PHE A 127 -2.23 -4.40 -13.18
C PHE A 127 -2.60 -3.02 -12.66
N LYS A 128 -2.12 -2.71 -11.44
CA LYS A 128 -2.66 -1.63 -10.64
C LYS A 128 -1.74 -1.26 -9.49
N ILE A 129 -1.75 0.02 -9.14
CA ILE A 129 -1.23 0.54 -7.87
C ILE A 129 -2.43 0.91 -7.00
N GLN A 130 -2.47 0.42 -5.76
CA GLN A 130 -3.62 0.53 -4.88
C GLN A 130 -3.20 0.90 -3.45
N HIS A 131 -3.89 1.87 -2.86
CA HIS A 131 -3.83 2.09 -1.42
C HIS A 131 -4.50 0.92 -0.70
N LEU A 132 -3.80 0.27 0.22
CA LEU A 132 -4.29 -0.92 0.92
C LEU A 132 -5.04 -0.53 2.18
N LEU A 133 -6.22 -1.11 2.38
CA LEU A 133 -7.02 -0.98 3.59
C LEU A 133 -6.79 -2.17 4.52
N GLY A 134 -7.11 -1.98 5.81
CA GLY A 134 -6.76 -2.90 6.90
C GLY A 134 -7.47 -4.25 6.84
N GLN A 135 -8.55 -4.34 6.06
CA GLN A 135 -9.26 -5.57 5.78
C GLN A 135 -8.56 -6.45 4.74
N SER A 136 -7.52 -5.95 4.06
CA SER A 136 -6.71 -6.74 3.12
C SER A 136 -6.09 -7.95 3.81
N ARG A 137 -6.14 -9.09 3.13
CA ARG A 137 -5.63 -10.36 3.65
C ARG A 137 -4.51 -10.87 2.76
N PHE A 138 -3.52 -11.48 3.39
CA PHE A 138 -2.37 -12.08 2.72
C PHE A 138 -2.23 -13.54 3.15
N ALA A 139 -1.69 -14.37 2.26
CA ALA A 139 -1.40 -15.78 2.54
C ALA A 139 -0.04 -15.92 3.25
N GLY A 140 1.03 -15.76 2.48
CA GLY A 140 2.42 -15.88 2.90
C GLY A 140 3.30 -14.97 2.06
N GLY A 141 4.47 -14.65 2.59
CA GLY A 141 5.38 -13.68 2.01
C GLY A 141 6.44 -13.22 3.01
N LEU A 142 7.20 -12.22 2.60
CA LEU A 142 8.22 -11.58 3.41
C LEU A 142 7.92 -10.09 3.58
N ALA A 143 8.34 -9.54 4.71
CA ALA A 143 8.29 -8.12 4.97
C ALA A 143 9.61 -7.66 5.60
N SER A 144 10.19 -6.62 5.03
CA SER A 144 11.28 -5.85 5.61
C SER A 144 10.70 -4.70 6.42
N LEU A 145 11.27 -4.44 7.59
CA LEU A 145 10.87 -3.38 8.51
C LEU A 145 12.07 -2.50 8.81
N THR A 146 11.90 -1.18 8.74
CA THR A 146 12.93 -0.22 9.13
C THR A 146 12.34 0.73 10.17
N GLU A 147 13.01 0.88 11.31
CA GLU A 147 12.65 1.86 12.33
C GLU A 147 13.01 3.27 11.86
N ILE A 148 12.08 4.22 11.99
CA ILE A 148 12.29 5.62 11.58
C ILE A 148 12.36 6.50 12.83
N GLY A 149 13.46 7.28 12.94
CA GLY A 149 13.66 8.21 14.05
C GLY A 149 14.06 7.56 15.38
N GLY A 150 14.70 6.38 15.31
CA GLY A 150 15.45 5.81 16.43
C GLY A 150 16.78 6.51 16.66
#